data_AF-A0A0X8NZ70-F1
#
_entry.id   AF-A0A0X8NZ70-F1
#
_cell.length_a   1.000
_cell.length_b   1.000
_cell.length_c   1.000
_cell.angle_alpha   90.00
_cell.angle_beta   90.00
_cell.angle_gamma   90.00
#
_symmetry.space_group_name_H-M   'P 1'
#
loop_
_entity.id
_entity.type
_entity.pdbx_description
1 polymer ?
#
loop_
_entity_poly.entity_id
_entity_poly.type
_entity_poly.pdbx_seq_one_letter_code
_entity_poly.pdbx_strand_id
1 'polypeptide(L)'
;MTSATTPTPAASNFLLNIVEDDLQANRFQGKRWAGKPGPASVQQQGEPDPARIRTRFPPEPNGYLHIGHAKSICVNFGLARDFGGVCHLRFDDTNPEKEDQEYVDAIIEAVHWLGFDWKADGRENLYFASDYFGYMYEFAEALVEAGHAYVDEQSPDEIRANRGTLTEPGTDSPWRNRPAAESITLLREMRDGKHPDGSLVLRAKINMASPNINLRDPVMYRVRHATHHRTGNQWCIYPMYSWAHPVEDALEGITHSVCTLEFEDQRPFYDWILERLAELGKLARPLPHQYEFSRLNVSYVVTSKRKLLQLVREGHVDGWDDPRMPTIFGLRRRGYTPASIRLFCDRTAVSKSDSRIDYSLLEQAVRDDLDPIAPRSVAVLDPLKLVITNYPEGQTEICTAPRNPHDSEAGVREFPLSRELWIERDDFREEAPKKYFRLFPGNLVRLKYGYVVRCTGFTKNEAGDVVEVQAEYLPETRSGTPGADSVKVKGNITWVSAAHAVPAQIHLYDRLFADPRPDGGDKDFLACLNPNSKQTVTAWLEPGTVASPGATWQFERLGYFTADLKESTVEKPVLNRVVTLRDSWGQG
;
A
#
# COMPACT_ATOMS: atom_id res chain seq x y z
N MET A 1 32.16 -12.74 2.84
CA MET A 1 31.60 -13.81 1.98
C MET A 1 30.19 -13.38 1.63
N THR A 2 30.06 -12.74 0.47
CA THR A 2 28.77 -12.31 -0.10
C THR A 2 28.04 -13.55 -0.59
N SER A 3 27.05 -13.98 0.18
CA SER A 3 26.04 -14.92 -0.28
C SER A 3 25.31 -14.24 -1.43
N ALA A 4 25.60 -14.62 -2.67
CA ALA A 4 24.75 -14.28 -3.80
C ALA A 4 23.34 -14.77 -3.45
N THR A 5 22.42 -13.83 -3.25
CA THR A 5 21.01 -14.12 -2.99
C THR A 5 20.48 -14.85 -4.21
N THR A 6 20.29 -16.16 -4.08
CA THR A 6 19.56 -16.96 -5.06
C THR A 6 18.23 -16.25 -5.31
N PRO A 7 17.87 -15.93 -6.58
CA PRO A 7 16.61 -15.28 -6.85
C PRO A 7 15.49 -16.13 -6.25
N THR A 8 14.70 -15.53 -5.35
CA THR A 8 13.52 -16.17 -4.81
C THR A 8 12.62 -16.55 -5.99
N PRO A 9 12.10 -17.78 -6.09
CA PRO A 9 11.17 -18.14 -7.15
C PRO A 9 10.03 -17.11 -7.18
N ALA A 10 9.67 -16.64 -8.37
CA ALA A 10 8.53 -15.74 -8.52
C ALA A 10 7.29 -16.39 -7.90
N ALA A 11 6.52 -15.64 -7.12
CA ALA A 11 5.29 -16.15 -6.55
C ALA A 11 4.31 -16.54 -7.67
N SER A 12 3.49 -17.56 -7.45
CA SER A 12 2.55 -18.01 -8.49
C SER A 12 1.58 -16.89 -8.87
N ASN A 13 1.33 -16.74 -10.17
CA ASN A 13 0.35 -15.79 -10.70
C ASN A 13 -0.39 -16.42 -11.89
N PHE A 14 -1.60 -16.91 -11.64
CA PHE A 14 -2.39 -17.59 -12.68
C PHE A 14 -2.85 -16.66 -13.80
N LEU A 15 -2.87 -15.33 -13.57
CA LEU A 15 -3.26 -14.35 -14.60
C LEU A 15 -2.24 -14.29 -15.74
N LEU A 16 -0.96 -14.58 -15.47
CA LEU A 16 0.08 -14.64 -16.51
C LEU A 16 -0.27 -15.71 -17.55
N ASN A 17 -0.63 -16.91 -17.09
CA ASN A 17 -1.01 -18.02 -17.96
C ASN A 17 -2.25 -17.67 -18.78
N ILE A 18 -3.26 -17.03 -18.18
CA ILE A 18 -4.47 -16.60 -18.89
C ILE A 18 -4.13 -15.63 -20.02
N VAL A 19 -3.30 -14.63 -19.75
CA VAL A 19 -2.88 -13.66 -20.76
C VAL A 19 -2.09 -14.35 -21.87
N GLU A 20 -1.16 -15.25 -21.53
CA GLU A 20 -0.39 -16.02 -22.50
C GLU A 20 -1.28 -16.87 -23.40
N ASP A 21 -2.24 -17.60 -22.83
CA ASP A 21 -3.19 -18.45 -23.54
C ASP A 21 -4.07 -17.63 -24.49
N ASP A 22 -4.61 -16.48 -24.04
CA ASP A 22 -5.43 -15.60 -24.86
C ASP A 22 -4.66 -15.00 -26.04
N LEU A 23 -3.39 -14.64 -25.82
CA LEU A 23 -2.52 -14.13 -26.87
C LEU A 23 -2.12 -15.23 -27.86
N GLN A 24 -1.83 -16.45 -27.40
CA GLN A 24 -1.55 -17.60 -28.27
C GLN A 24 -2.77 -17.99 -29.11
N ALA A 25 -3.97 -17.88 -28.53
CA ALA A 25 -5.24 -18.12 -29.21
C ALA A 25 -5.67 -16.98 -30.16
N ASN A 26 -4.89 -15.89 -30.27
CA ASN A 26 -5.22 -14.70 -31.05
C ASN A 26 -6.59 -14.10 -30.69
N ARG A 27 -7.01 -14.20 -29.41
CA ARG A 27 -8.35 -13.79 -28.96
C ARG A 27 -8.68 -12.32 -29.29
N PHE A 28 -7.68 -11.45 -29.28
CA PHE A 28 -7.82 -10.02 -29.54
C PHE A 28 -7.42 -9.59 -30.95
N GLN A 29 -7.18 -10.55 -31.86
CA GLN A 29 -6.81 -10.24 -33.23
C GLN A 29 -7.90 -9.43 -33.94
N GLY A 30 -7.50 -8.33 -34.59
CA GLY A 30 -8.42 -7.45 -35.30
C GLY A 30 -9.22 -6.50 -34.41
N LYS A 31 -9.01 -6.50 -33.08
CA LYS A 31 -9.55 -5.47 -32.18
C LYS A 31 -9.10 -4.10 -32.67
N ARG A 32 -10.04 -3.15 -32.75
CA ARG A 32 -9.79 -1.77 -33.16
C ARG A 32 -9.88 -0.84 -31.96
N TRP A 33 -9.06 0.21 -31.96
CA TRP A 33 -9.06 1.24 -30.93
C TRP A 33 -9.07 2.63 -31.56
N ALA A 34 -10.12 3.40 -31.29
CA ALA A 34 -10.29 4.76 -31.80
C ALA A 34 -9.38 5.81 -31.11
N GLY A 35 -8.56 5.37 -30.16
CA GLY A 35 -7.74 6.27 -29.35
C GLY A 35 -8.48 6.94 -28.20
N LYS A 36 -9.75 6.60 -28.00
CA LYS A 36 -10.58 7.08 -26.90
C LYS A 36 -11.66 6.05 -26.56
N PRO A 37 -12.17 6.08 -25.33
CA PRO A 37 -13.32 5.26 -24.94
C PRO A 37 -14.55 5.58 -25.79
N GLY A 38 -15.35 4.57 -26.10
CA GLY A 38 -16.56 4.76 -26.89
C GLY A 38 -17.26 3.47 -27.34
N PRO A 39 -18.51 3.60 -27.83
CA PRO A 39 -19.33 2.48 -28.32
C PRO A 39 -18.75 1.84 -29.58
N ALA A 40 -19.39 0.76 -30.05
CA ALA A 40 -19.01 0.06 -31.27
C ALA A 40 -18.85 1.01 -32.48
N SER A 41 -19.77 1.97 -32.62
CA SER A 41 -19.74 2.96 -33.72
C SER A 41 -18.51 3.86 -33.70
N VAL A 42 -17.90 4.07 -32.53
CA VAL A 42 -16.64 4.81 -32.37
C VAL A 42 -15.46 3.88 -32.62
N GLN A 43 -15.41 2.70 -31.98
CA GLN A 43 -14.26 1.79 -32.11
C GLN A 43 -14.09 1.26 -33.54
N GLN A 44 -15.17 1.06 -34.29
CA GLN A 44 -15.13 0.67 -35.69
C GLN A 44 -14.41 1.68 -36.60
N GLN A 45 -14.25 2.94 -36.18
CA GLN A 45 -13.53 3.97 -36.93
C GLN A 45 -12.03 4.03 -36.56
N GLY A 46 -11.61 3.30 -35.52
CA GLY A 46 -10.23 3.30 -35.03
C GLY A 46 -9.26 2.48 -35.87
N GLU A 47 -7.97 2.59 -35.62
CA GLU A 47 -6.98 1.69 -36.23
C GLU A 47 -6.93 0.35 -35.48
N PRO A 48 -6.29 -0.71 -36.02
CA PRO A 48 -5.96 -1.89 -35.23
C PRO A 48 -5.30 -1.49 -33.91
N ASP A 49 -5.77 -2.06 -32.81
CA ASP A 49 -5.29 -1.69 -31.47
C ASP A 49 -3.81 -2.07 -31.32
N PRO A 50 -2.89 -1.12 -31.08
CA PRO A 50 -1.48 -1.43 -30.90
C PRO A 50 -1.19 -2.15 -29.58
N ALA A 51 -2.08 -2.02 -28.59
CA ALA A 51 -1.90 -2.65 -27.28
C ALA A 51 -2.19 -4.15 -27.36
N ARG A 52 -1.23 -4.99 -26.94
CA ARG A 52 -1.44 -6.45 -26.90
C ARG A 52 -2.50 -6.87 -25.88
N ILE A 53 -2.52 -6.17 -24.75
CA ILE A 53 -3.57 -6.25 -23.74
C ILE A 53 -3.90 -4.85 -23.20
N ARG A 54 -5.10 -4.72 -22.66
CA ARG A 54 -5.56 -3.57 -21.88
C ARG A 54 -6.08 -4.02 -20.52
N THR A 55 -5.55 -3.43 -19.45
CA THR A 55 -5.99 -3.58 -18.06
C THR A 55 -6.37 -2.21 -17.48
N ARG A 56 -6.91 -2.17 -16.26
CA ARG A 56 -7.18 -0.92 -15.56
C ARG A 56 -7.07 -1.07 -14.05
N PHE A 57 -6.62 -0.03 -13.38
CA PHE A 57 -6.83 0.15 -11.95
C PHE A 57 -8.00 1.14 -11.75
N PRO A 58 -9.18 0.67 -11.26
CA PRO A 58 -10.38 1.50 -11.16
C PRO A 58 -10.76 1.87 -9.69
N PRO A 59 -10.01 2.72 -8.98
CA PRO A 59 -10.37 3.08 -7.60
C PRO A 59 -11.57 4.03 -7.53
N GLU A 60 -12.41 3.86 -6.50
CA GLU A 60 -13.37 4.89 -6.10
C GLU A 60 -12.61 6.05 -5.39
N PRO A 61 -12.80 7.32 -5.78
CA PRO A 61 -12.09 8.46 -5.18
C PRO A 61 -12.72 8.91 -3.87
N ASN A 62 -12.82 8.01 -2.90
CA ASN A 62 -13.52 8.26 -1.65
C ASN A 62 -12.67 7.99 -0.40
N GLY A 63 -11.40 7.64 -0.56
CA GLY A 63 -10.48 7.35 0.55
C GLY A 63 -9.05 7.17 0.09
N TYR A 64 -8.12 7.24 1.04
CA TYR A 64 -6.70 7.00 0.79
C TYR A 64 -6.41 5.54 0.46
N LEU A 65 -5.51 5.32 -0.50
CA LEU A 65 -5.06 3.98 -0.86
C LEU A 65 -4.22 3.35 0.27
N HIS A 66 -4.31 2.02 0.38
CA HIS A 66 -3.60 1.22 1.38
C HIS A 66 -2.87 0.06 0.72
N ILE A 67 -2.09 -0.69 1.50
CA ILE A 67 -1.27 -1.81 0.99
C ILE A 67 -2.06 -2.83 0.15
N GLY A 68 -3.35 -3.06 0.46
CA GLY A 68 -4.24 -3.87 -0.38
C GLY A 68 -4.43 -3.33 -1.81
N HIS A 69 -4.53 -2.01 -1.97
CA HIS A 69 -4.60 -1.36 -3.28
C HIS A 69 -3.26 -1.40 -4.01
N ALA A 70 -2.13 -1.33 -3.28
CA ALA A 70 -0.81 -1.49 -3.88
C ALA A 70 -0.68 -2.84 -4.62
N LYS A 71 -1.26 -3.93 -4.08
CA LYS A 71 -1.32 -5.22 -4.78
C LYS A 71 -2.10 -5.12 -6.10
N SER A 72 -3.28 -4.51 -6.09
CA SER A 72 -4.10 -4.34 -7.30
C SER A 72 -3.40 -3.48 -8.37
N ILE A 73 -2.74 -2.40 -7.94
CA ILE A 73 -1.91 -1.54 -8.82
C ILE A 73 -0.80 -2.37 -9.45
N CYS A 74 0.01 -3.07 -8.63
CA CYS A 74 1.13 -3.86 -9.12
C CYS A 74 0.68 -4.97 -10.08
N VAL A 75 -0.47 -5.61 -9.83
CA VAL A 75 -1.03 -6.62 -10.74
C VAL A 75 -1.49 -6.00 -12.06
N ASN A 76 -2.32 -4.96 -12.03
CA ASN A 76 -2.88 -4.40 -13.25
C ASN A 76 -1.83 -3.72 -14.14
N PHE A 77 -1.00 -2.85 -13.55
CA PHE A 77 0.08 -2.17 -14.29
C PHE A 77 1.22 -3.14 -14.63
N GLY A 78 1.53 -4.10 -13.76
CA GLY A 78 2.54 -5.12 -14.00
C GLY A 78 2.19 -6.00 -15.19
N LEU A 79 0.96 -6.51 -15.27
CA LEU A 79 0.48 -7.29 -16.42
C LEU A 79 0.61 -6.50 -17.72
N ALA A 80 0.12 -5.26 -17.76
CA ALA A 80 0.25 -4.42 -18.95
C ALA A 80 1.72 -4.22 -19.36
N ARG A 81 2.59 -3.89 -18.42
CA ARG A 81 4.04 -3.73 -18.67
C ARG A 81 4.66 -5.00 -19.25
N ASP A 82 4.42 -6.14 -18.61
CA ASP A 82 5.12 -7.41 -18.91
C ASP A 82 4.72 -7.97 -20.28
N PHE A 83 3.50 -7.66 -20.75
CA PHE A 83 3.00 -8.11 -22.05
C PHE A 83 3.06 -7.04 -23.15
N GLY A 84 3.60 -5.85 -22.88
CA GLY A 84 3.64 -4.74 -23.85
C GLY A 84 2.23 -4.23 -24.19
N GLY A 85 1.36 -4.16 -23.17
CA GLY A 85 0.02 -3.60 -23.22
C GLY A 85 -0.08 -2.23 -22.57
N VAL A 86 -1.31 -1.83 -22.25
CA VAL A 86 -1.65 -0.53 -21.66
C VAL A 86 -2.49 -0.75 -20.40
N CYS A 87 -2.18 -0.05 -19.31
CA CYS A 87 -3.02 -0.03 -18.12
C CYS A 87 -3.62 1.37 -17.96
N HIS A 88 -4.94 1.43 -17.79
CA HIS A 88 -5.64 2.68 -17.54
C HIS A 88 -5.68 2.97 -16.03
N LEU A 89 -5.72 4.25 -15.66
CA LEU A 89 -6.21 4.69 -14.35
C LEU A 89 -7.63 5.22 -14.58
N ARG A 90 -8.63 4.57 -13.97
CA ARG A 90 -10.01 5.03 -14.03
C ARG A 90 -10.50 5.39 -12.63
N PHE A 91 -11.10 6.55 -12.47
CA PHE A 91 -11.87 6.83 -11.25
C PHE A 91 -13.30 6.31 -11.42
N ASP A 92 -13.70 5.36 -10.59
CA ASP A 92 -15.07 4.82 -10.56
C ASP A 92 -15.98 5.79 -9.77
N ASP A 93 -16.12 7.01 -10.31
CA ASP A 93 -16.83 8.14 -9.73
C ASP A 93 -18.34 8.10 -10.05
N THR A 94 -18.99 6.99 -9.69
CA THR A 94 -20.42 6.78 -9.95
C THR A 94 -21.33 7.28 -8.83
N ASN A 95 -20.76 7.62 -7.67
CA ASN A 95 -21.48 7.95 -6.45
C ASN A 95 -21.25 9.39 -5.99
N PRO A 96 -22.19 10.31 -6.28
CA PRO A 96 -22.00 11.75 -6.12
C PRO A 96 -21.73 12.23 -4.69
N GLU A 97 -22.02 11.42 -3.65
CA GLU A 97 -21.97 11.87 -2.25
C GLU A 97 -20.65 11.61 -1.53
N LYS A 98 -19.79 10.76 -2.09
CA LYS A 98 -18.62 10.21 -1.36
C LYS A 98 -17.28 10.61 -1.96
N GLU A 99 -17.29 11.36 -3.04
CA GLU A 99 -16.15 11.58 -3.90
C GLU A 99 -15.60 13.00 -3.71
N ASP A 100 -14.28 13.12 -3.56
CA ASP A 100 -13.60 14.38 -3.29
C ASP A 100 -12.34 14.49 -4.17
N GLN A 101 -12.04 15.71 -4.61
CA GLN A 101 -10.83 16.01 -5.37
C GLN A 101 -9.56 15.66 -4.57
N GLU A 102 -9.59 15.80 -3.24
CA GLU A 102 -8.47 15.40 -2.37
C GLU A 102 -8.06 13.93 -2.60
N TYR A 103 -9.04 13.02 -2.74
CA TYR A 103 -8.77 11.60 -2.94
C TYR A 103 -8.31 11.30 -4.37
N VAL A 104 -8.81 12.04 -5.36
CA VAL A 104 -8.34 11.96 -6.76
C VAL A 104 -6.84 12.27 -6.81
N ASP A 105 -6.43 13.39 -6.21
CA ASP A 105 -5.04 13.84 -6.19
C ASP A 105 -4.15 12.85 -5.42
N ALA A 106 -4.62 12.37 -4.27
CA ALA A 106 -3.90 11.39 -3.46
C ALA A 106 -3.73 10.03 -4.16
N ILE A 107 -4.72 9.57 -4.93
CA ILE A 107 -4.64 8.33 -5.71
C ILE A 107 -3.60 8.48 -6.83
N ILE A 108 -3.64 9.60 -7.56
CA ILE A 108 -2.65 9.92 -8.61
C ILE A 108 -1.24 9.93 -8.03
N GLU A 109 -1.03 10.62 -6.91
CA GLU A 109 0.27 10.68 -6.24
C GLU A 109 0.74 9.28 -5.83
N ALA A 110 -0.14 8.45 -5.26
CA ALA A 110 0.20 7.12 -4.81
C ALA A 110 0.60 6.18 -5.97
N VAL A 111 -0.10 6.24 -7.11
CA VAL A 111 0.22 5.44 -8.31
C VAL A 111 1.58 5.86 -8.86
N HIS A 112 1.84 7.17 -9.00
CA HIS A 112 3.13 7.69 -9.45
C HIS A 112 4.26 7.37 -8.46
N TRP A 113 4.02 7.50 -7.16
CA TRP A 113 5.00 7.17 -6.13
C TRP A 113 5.39 5.69 -6.22
N LEU A 114 4.43 4.78 -6.43
CA LEU A 114 4.69 3.36 -6.69
C LEU A 114 5.41 3.08 -8.01
N GLY A 115 5.73 4.10 -8.81
CA GLY A 115 6.52 3.99 -10.04
C GLY A 115 5.72 3.54 -11.25
N PHE A 116 4.40 3.72 -11.24
CA PHE A 116 3.52 3.41 -12.36
C PHE A 116 2.99 4.70 -13.01
N ASP A 117 2.61 4.59 -14.28
CA ASP A 117 2.01 5.65 -15.08
C ASP A 117 1.00 5.01 -16.05
N TRP A 118 -0.06 5.75 -16.37
CA TRP A 118 -1.09 5.40 -17.37
C TRP A 118 -0.81 6.03 -18.73
N LYS A 119 0.32 6.73 -18.88
CA LYS A 119 0.79 7.23 -20.17
C LYS A 119 1.37 6.09 -21.01
N ALA A 120 0.78 5.88 -22.18
CA ALA A 120 1.24 4.90 -23.16
C ALA A 120 0.96 5.40 -24.57
N ASP A 121 1.84 5.08 -25.52
CA ASP A 121 1.69 5.43 -26.95
C ASP A 121 1.44 6.93 -27.21
N GLY A 122 2.07 7.80 -26.41
CA GLY A 122 1.90 9.26 -26.50
C GLY A 122 0.52 9.76 -26.04
N ARG A 123 -0.25 8.93 -25.33
CA ARG A 123 -1.60 9.24 -24.84
C ARG A 123 -1.65 9.12 -23.33
N GLU A 124 -2.56 9.88 -22.74
CA GLU A 124 -2.90 9.79 -21.33
C GLU A 124 -4.17 8.93 -21.17
N ASN A 125 -4.03 7.76 -20.55
CA ASN A 125 -5.14 6.83 -20.31
C ASN A 125 -5.73 7.02 -18.89
N LEU A 126 -6.05 8.27 -18.56
CA LEU A 126 -6.73 8.68 -17.33
C LEU A 126 -8.20 8.93 -17.63
N TYR A 127 -9.09 8.21 -16.95
CA TYR A 127 -10.52 8.25 -17.22
C TYR A 127 -11.35 8.41 -15.95
N PHE A 128 -12.60 8.83 -16.14
CA PHE A 128 -13.61 8.95 -15.08
C PHE A 128 -14.88 8.23 -15.58
N ALA A 129 -15.48 7.39 -14.75
CA ALA A 129 -16.73 6.72 -15.08
C ALA A 129 -17.85 7.72 -15.43
N SER A 130 -17.83 8.90 -14.79
CA SER A 130 -18.76 10.00 -15.06
C SER A 130 -18.68 10.56 -16.48
N ASP A 131 -17.54 10.42 -17.17
CA ASP A 131 -17.41 10.79 -18.59
C ASP A 131 -18.26 9.86 -19.50
N TYR A 132 -18.71 8.71 -18.99
CA TYR A 132 -19.50 7.72 -19.72
C TYR A 132 -20.99 7.71 -19.38
N PHE A 133 -21.47 8.55 -18.46
CA PHE A 133 -22.89 8.56 -18.08
C PHE A 133 -23.84 8.72 -19.28
N GLY A 134 -23.44 9.50 -20.29
CA GLY A 134 -24.20 9.62 -21.53
C GLY A 134 -24.37 8.27 -22.27
N TYR A 135 -23.27 7.53 -22.47
CA TYR A 135 -23.32 6.21 -23.10
C TYR A 135 -24.07 5.19 -22.24
N MET A 136 -23.85 5.18 -20.93
CA MET A 136 -24.57 4.30 -20.01
C MET A 136 -26.08 4.54 -20.07
N TYR A 137 -26.51 5.80 -20.16
CA TYR A 137 -27.93 6.13 -20.30
C TYR A 137 -28.50 5.67 -21.65
N GLU A 138 -27.79 5.92 -22.76
CA GLU A 138 -28.21 5.45 -24.10
C GLU A 138 -28.31 3.91 -24.15
N PHE A 139 -27.37 3.22 -23.51
CA PHE A 139 -27.37 1.76 -23.43
C PHE A 139 -28.52 1.24 -22.57
N ALA A 140 -28.85 1.95 -21.49
CA ALA A 140 -30.03 1.64 -20.68
C ALA A 140 -31.34 1.80 -21.48
N GLU A 141 -31.50 2.87 -22.27
CA GLU A 141 -32.65 3.03 -23.17
C GLU A 141 -32.73 1.86 -24.17
N ALA A 142 -31.62 1.49 -24.80
CA ALA A 142 -31.59 0.38 -25.76
C ALA A 142 -31.97 -0.97 -25.12
N LEU A 143 -31.55 -1.23 -23.87
CA LEU A 143 -31.96 -2.43 -23.14
C LEU A 143 -33.46 -2.42 -22.81
N VAL A 144 -34.03 -1.27 -22.47
CA VAL A 144 -35.49 -1.15 -22.25
C VAL A 144 -36.25 -1.40 -23.54
N GLU A 145 -35.85 -0.79 -24.65
CA GLU A 145 -36.47 -0.97 -25.98
C GLU A 145 -36.44 -2.43 -26.42
N ALA A 146 -35.35 -3.14 -26.13
CA ALA A 146 -35.20 -4.58 -26.41
C ALA A 146 -35.93 -5.50 -25.40
N GLY A 147 -36.58 -4.94 -24.37
CA GLY A 147 -37.27 -5.70 -23.33
C GLY A 147 -36.35 -6.37 -22.30
N HIS A 148 -35.10 -5.95 -22.23
CA HIS A 148 -34.08 -6.43 -21.28
C HIS A 148 -33.97 -5.58 -20.01
N ALA A 149 -34.73 -4.49 -19.90
CA ALA A 149 -34.81 -3.68 -18.69
C ALA A 149 -36.21 -3.06 -18.55
N TYR A 150 -36.58 -2.71 -17.32
CA TYR A 150 -37.86 -2.06 -17.02
C TYR A 150 -37.71 -1.12 -15.82
N VAL A 151 -38.55 -0.09 -15.75
CA VAL A 151 -38.62 0.79 -14.57
C VAL A 151 -39.48 0.11 -13.51
N ASP A 152 -39.02 0.11 -12.26
CA ASP A 152 -39.70 -0.49 -11.11
C ASP A 152 -40.03 0.60 -10.08
N GLU A 153 -41.25 0.53 -9.54
CA GLU A 153 -41.80 1.45 -8.54
C GLU A 153 -41.84 0.84 -7.13
N GLN A 154 -41.36 -0.40 -6.99
CA GLN A 154 -41.24 -1.01 -5.68
C GLN A 154 -40.22 -0.27 -4.80
N SER A 155 -40.57 -0.11 -3.53
CA SER A 155 -39.65 0.39 -2.51
C SER A 155 -38.44 -0.55 -2.35
N PRO A 156 -37.31 -0.05 -1.80
CA PRO A 156 -36.13 -0.89 -1.55
C PRO A 156 -36.41 -2.15 -0.71
N ASP A 157 -37.32 -2.05 0.28
CA ASP A 157 -37.70 -3.19 1.13
C ASP A 157 -38.53 -4.23 0.37
N GLU A 158 -39.43 -3.78 -0.51
CA GLU A 158 -40.20 -4.67 -1.39
C GLU A 158 -39.31 -5.36 -2.42
N ILE A 159 -38.36 -4.63 -3.03
CA ILE A 159 -37.37 -5.24 -3.94
C ILE A 159 -36.55 -6.29 -3.19
N ARG A 160 -36.10 -5.99 -1.97
CA ARG A 160 -35.34 -6.93 -1.15
C ARG A 160 -36.15 -8.18 -0.82
N ALA A 161 -37.42 -8.02 -0.45
CA ALA A 161 -38.32 -9.14 -0.17
C ALA A 161 -38.56 -10.01 -1.43
N ASN A 162 -38.84 -9.37 -2.57
CA ASN A 162 -39.10 -10.06 -3.83
C ASN A 162 -37.87 -10.74 -4.42
N ARG A 163 -36.65 -10.30 -4.07
CA ARG A 163 -35.43 -11.02 -4.48
C ARG A 163 -35.29 -12.39 -3.82
N GLY A 164 -36.09 -12.72 -2.81
CA GLY A 164 -36.02 -14.01 -2.11
C GLY A 164 -34.72 -14.19 -1.33
N THR A 165 -34.33 -15.44 -1.10
CA THR A 165 -33.12 -15.81 -0.33
C THR A 165 -32.20 -16.72 -1.14
N LEU A 166 -31.11 -17.18 -0.54
CA LEU A 166 -30.23 -18.19 -1.16
C LEU A 166 -30.94 -19.54 -1.34
N THR A 167 -32.01 -19.79 -0.59
CA THR A 167 -32.79 -21.05 -0.64
C THR A 167 -34.15 -20.90 -1.30
N GLU A 168 -34.71 -19.69 -1.32
CA GLU A 168 -36.03 -19.41 -1.90
C GLU A 168 -35.90 -18.55 -3.16
N PRO A 169 -36.56 -18.93 -4.27
CA PRO A 169 -36.53 -18.14 -5.51
C PRO A 169 -37.18 -16.77 -5.30
N GLY A 170 -36.78 -15.80 -6.11
CA GLY A 170 -37.43 -14.49 -6.14
C GLY A 170 -38.76 -14.52 -6.90
N THR A 171 -39.56 -13.48 -6.70
CA THR A 171 -40.84 -13.25 -7.36
C THR A 171 -40.75 -12.04 -8.29
N ASP A 172 -41.44 -12.13 -9.43
CA ASP A 172 -41.49 -11.03 -10.38
C ASP A 172 -42.15 -9.78 -9.75
N SER A 173 -41.55 -8.61 -9.98
CA SER A 173 -42.18 -7.33 -9.62
C SER A 173 -43.53 -7.19 -10.34
N PRO A 174 -44.55 -6.58 -9.72
CA PRO A 174 -45.80 -6.21 -10.40
C PRO A 174 -45.56 -5.39 -11.68
N TRP A 175 -44.44 -4.66 -11.70
CA TRP A 175 -44.06 -3.75 -12.77
C TRP A 175 -43.18 -4.39 -13.84
N ARG A 176 -42.76 -5.64 -13.65
CA ARG A 176 -41.79 -6.34 -14.51
C ARG A 176 -42.24 -6.48 -15.97
N ASN A 177 -43.54 -6.57 -16.20
CA ASN A 177 -44.14 -6.76 -17.53
C ASN A 177 -44.77 -5.47 -18.10
N ARG A 178 -44.45 -4.30 -17.54
CA ARG A 178 -44.90 -3.03 -18.13
C ARG A 178 -44.38 -2.87 -19.57
N PRO A 179 -45.13 -2.20 -20.47
CA PRO A 179 -44.68 -1.94 -21.83
C PRO A 179 -43.35 -1.19 -21.88
N ALA A 180 -42.49 -1.52 -22.85
CA ALA A 180 -41.19 -0.86 -23.01
C ALA A 180 -41.32 0.67 -23.20
N ALA A 181 -42.32 1.12 -23.97
CA ALA A 181 -42.58 2.55 -24.18
C ALA A 181 -42.91 3.31 -22.88
N GLU A 182 -43.60 2.66 -21.95
CA GLU A 182 -43.90 3.21 -20.63
C GLU A 182 -42.62 3.32 -19.78
N SER A 183 -41.79 2.27 -19.78
CA SER A 183 -40.49 2.30 -19.11
C SER A 183 -39.55 3.38 -19.68
N ILE A 184 -39.52 3.58 -21.00
CA ILE A 184 -38.74 4.64 -21.63
C ILE A 184 -39.22 6.02 -21.18
N THR A 185 -40.54 6.23 -21.12
CA THR A 185 -41.11 7.49 -20.66
C THR A 185 -40.68 7.77 -19.22
N LEU A 186 -40.84 6.79 -18.32
CA LEU A 186 -40.45 6.95 -16.93
C LEU A 186 -38.94 7.10 -16.74
N LEU A 187 -38.11 6.38 -17.49
CA LEU A 187 -36.64 6.53 -17.44
C LEU A 187 -36.20 7.95 -17.85
N ARG A 188 -36.88 8.56 -18.82
CA ARG A 188 -36.65 9.97 -19.19
C ARG A 188 -37.12 10.92 -18.11
N GLU A 189 -38.28 10.68 -17.52
CA GLU A 189 -38.77 11.49 -16.39
C GLU A 189 -37.88 11.40 -15.15
N MET A 190 -37.33 10.21 -14.87
CA MET A 190 -36.34 9.99 -13.81
C MET A 190 -35.09 10.85 -14.07
N ARG A 191 -34.57 10.84 -15.31
CA ARG A 191 -33.43 11.67 -15.73
C ARG A 191 -33.74 13.18 -15.66
N ASP A 192 -34.98 13.56 -15.95
CA ASP A 192 -35.45 14.96 -15.89
C ASP A 192 -35.73 15.44 -14.44
N GLY A 193 -35.55 14.59 -13.43
CA GLY A 193 -35.74 14.95 -12.02
C GLY A 193 -37.21 15.10 -11.60
N LYS A 194 -38.14 14.46 -12.30
CA LYS A 194 -39.59 14.57 -12.02
C LYS A 194 -40.08 13.66 -10.90
N HIS A 195 -39.20 12.82 -10.36
CA HIS A 195 -39.51 11.80 -9.37
C HIS A 195 -38.62 11.96 -8.15
N PRO A 196 -39.10 11.78 -6.91
CA PRO A 196 -38.28 11.94 -5.71
C PRO A 196 -37.27 10.80 -5.54
N ASP A 197 -36.26 11.01 -4.70
CA ASP A 197 -35.25 10.00 -4.35
C ASP A 197 -35.89 8.67 -3.92
N GLY A 198 -35.39 7.56 -4.47
CA GLY A 198 -35.82 6.21 -4.11
C GLY A 198 -37.23 5.81 -4.58
N SER A 199 -37.96 6.69 -5.27
CA SER A 199 -39.30 6.37 -5.79
C SER A 199 -39.30 5.44 -7.00
N LEU A 200 -38.25 5.52 -7.82
CA LEU A 200 -38.08 4.73 -9.03
C LEU A 200 -36.67 4.20 -9.15
N VAL A 201 -36.56 3.01 -9.73
CA VAL A 201 -35.29 2.42 -10.17
C VAL A 201 -35.43 1.82 -11.56
N LEU A 202 -34.35 1.80 -12.34
CA LEU A 202 -34.27 0.96 -13.52
C LEU A 202 -33.70 -0.40 -13.11
N ARG A 203 -34.33 -1.50 -13.53
CA ARG A 203 -33.84 -2.87 -13.26
C ARG A 203 -33.60 -3.62 -14.56
N ALA A 204 -32.55 -4.42 -14.60
CA ALA A 204 -32.36 -5.41 -15.66
C ALA A 204 -33.46 -6.47 -15.56
N LYS A 205 -33.90 -7.02 -16.70
CA LYS A 205 -34.89 -8.08 -16.80
C LYS A 205 -34.20 -9.38 -17.17
N ILE A 206 -33.90 -10.21 -16.17
CA ILE A 206 -33.09 -11.42 -16.31
C ILE A 206 -33.90 -12.64 -15.83
N ASN A 207 -33.70 -13.09 -14.59
CA ASN A 207 -34.34 -14.28 -14.06
C ASN A 207 -34.47 -14.22 -12.53
N MET A 208 -35.69 -13.92 -12.04
CA MET A 208 -35.99 -13.87 -10.61
C MET A 208 -35.81 -15.21 -9.89
N ALA A 209 -35.86 -16.34 -10.61
CA ALA A 209 -35.64 -17.67 -10.05
C ALA A 209 -34.17 -18.12 -10.11
N SER A 210 -33.24 -17.27 -10.56
CA SER A 210 -31.82 -17.64 -10.66
C SER A 210 -31.24 -18.07 -9.31
N PRO A 211 -30.41 -19.13 -9.25
CA PRO A 211 -29.68 -19.48 -8.03
C PRO A 211 -28.64 -18.41 -7.66
N ASN A 212 -28.15 -17.63 -8.64
CA ASN A 212 -27.31 -16.47 -8.38
C ASN A 212 -28.20 -15.23 -8.17
N ILE A 213 -28.18 -14.70 -6.94
CA ILE A 213 -28.99 -13.54 -6.54
C ILE A 213 -28.67 -12.27 -7.34
N ASN A 214 -27.47 -12.16 -7.90
CA ASN A 214 -27.05 -11.01 -8.72
C ASN A 214 -27.71 -11.00 -10.11
N LEU A 215 -28.34 -12.11 -10.52
CA LEU A 215 -29.13 -12.21 -11.75
C LEU A 215 -30.65 -12.07 -11.50
N ARG A 216 -31.06 -11.78 -10.25
CA ARG A 216 -32.47 -11.54 -9.90
C ARG A 216 -32.82 -10.08 -10.10
N ASP A 217 -32.97 -9.71 -11.37
CA ASP A 217 -33.31 -8.37 -11.87
C ASP A 217 -32.58 -7.25 -11.09
N PRO A 218 -31.24 -7.18 -11.18
CA PRO A 218 -30.44 -6.20 -10.45
C PRO A 218 -30.79 -4.76 -10.86
N VAL A 219 -30.67 -3.84 -9.92
CA VAL A 219 -30.85 -2.40 -10.16
C VAL A 219 -29.69 -1.87 -11.00
N MET A 220 -30.02 -1.09 -12.02
CA MET A 220 -29.07 -0.44 -12.93
C MET A 220 -28.94 1.06 -12.65
N TYR A 221 -30.06 1.75 -12.39
CA TYR A 221 -30.11 3.17 -12.04
C TYR A 221 -31.02 3.42 -10.85
N ARG A 222 -30.69 4.44 -10.05
CA ARG A 222 -31.54 4.97 -8.99
C ARG A 222 -31.67 6.48 -9.11
N VAL A 223 -32.83 7.02 -8.72
CA VAL A 223 -33.02 8.47 -8.54
C VAL A 223 -32.29 8.93 -7.28
N ARG A 224 -31.43 9.95 -7.41
CA ARG A 224 -30.69 10.59 -6.32
C ARG A 224 -30.39 12.03 -6.69
N HIS A 225 -31.00 12.99 -6.01
CA HIS A 225 -30.73 14.42 -6.18
C HIS A 225 -29.51 14.83 -5.35
N ALA A 226 -28.33 14.62 -5.92
CA ALA A 226 -27.05 15.02 -5.35
C ALA A 226 -26.16 15.66 -6.41
N THR A 227 -25.33 16.62 -5.99
CA THR A 227 -24.36 17.28 -6.87
C THR A 227 -23.15 16.38 -7.05
N HIS A 228 -22.82 16.04 -8.30
CA HIS A 228 -21.62 15.29 -8.65
C HIS A 228 -20.39 16.19 -8.71
N HIS A 229 -19.24 15.73 -8.22
CA HIS A 229 -18.02 16.54 -8.17
C HIS A 229 -17.53 16.99 -9.57
N ARG A 230 -17.78 16.18 -10.62
CA ARG A 230 -17.46 16.51 -12.03
C ARG A 230 -18.63 17.00 -12.90
N THR A 231 -19.80 16.36 -12.82
CA THR A 231 -20.93 16.64 -13.73
C THR A 231 -21.96 17.58 -13.10
N GLY A 232 -21.71 18.08 -11.89
CA GLY A 232 -22.59 19.02 -11.18
C GLY A 232 -23.99 18.44 -11.00
N ASN A 233 -25.00 19.20 -11.42
CA ASN A 233 -26.42 18.81 -11.35
C ASN A 233 -26.97 18.35 -12.71
N GLN A 234 -26.11 17.95 -13.65
CA GLN A 234 -26.56 17.46 -14.97
C GLN A 234 -27.35 16.15 -14.85
N TRP A 235 -27.10 15.37 -13.81
CA TRP A 235 -27.72 14.07 -13.57
C TRP A 235 -28.38 14.03 -12.19
N CYS A 236 -29.58 13.46 -12.13
CA CYS A 236 -30.28 13.08 -10.89
C CYS A 236 -30.62 11.59 -10.85
N ILE A 237 -30.11 10.82 -11.81
CA ILE A 237 -30.04 9.37 -11.76
C ILE A 237 -28.58 8.95 -11.88
N TYR A 238 -28.18 8.00 -11.06
CA TYR A 238 -26.80 7.52 -11.03
C TYR A 238 -26.74 6.01 -11.24
N PRO A 239 -25.79 5.53 -12.06
CA PRO A 239 -25.67 4.11 -12.35
C PRO A 239 -25.18 3.37 -11.11
N MET A 240 -25.65 2.14 -10.94
CA MET A 240 -25.09 1.23 -9.93
C MET A 240 -23.73 0.72 -10.42
N TYR A 241 -22.77 0.50 -9.52
CA TYR A 241 -21.46 -0.07 -9.86
C TYR A 241 -21.56 -1.31 -10.76
N SER A 242 -22.43 -2.26 -10.41
CA SER A 242 -22.63 -3.52 -11.14
C SER A 242 -23.15 -3.34 -12.57
N TRP A 243 -23.72 -2.17 -12.88
CA TRP A 243 -24.14 -1.76 -14.23
C TRP A 243 -23.03 -0.97 -14.94
N ALA A 244 -22.41 -0.02 -14.25
CA ALA A 244 -21.42 0.88 -14.80
C ALA A 244 -20.12 0.14 -15.20
N HIS A 245 -19.64 -0.74 -14.33
CA HIS A 245 -18.34 -1.42 -14.43
C HIS A 245 -18.09 -2.17 -15.75
N PRO A 246 -18.97 -3.09 -16.21
CA PRO A 246 -18.81 -3.74 -17.52
C PRO A 246 -18.88 -2.75 -18.68
N VAL A 247 -19.73 -1.73 -18.59
CA VAL A 247 -19.88 -0.73 -19.65
C VAL A 247 -18.60 0.09 -19.79
N GLU A 248 -18.03 0.58 -18.69
CA GLU A 248 -16.75 1.28 -18.66
C GLU A 248 -15.63 0.45 -19.32
N ASP A 249 -15.49 -0.80 -18.89
CA ASP A 249 -14.45 -1.69 -19.40
C ASP A 249 -14.58 -1.92 -20.91
N ALA A 250 -15.80 -2.09 -21.42
CA ALA A 250 -16.03 -2.29 -22.83
C ALA A 250 -15.81 -1.02 -23.66
N LEU A 251 -16.24 0.14 -23.15
CA LEU A 251 -16.01 1.43 -23.79
C LEU A 251 -14.51 1.73 -23.90
N GLU A 252 -13.74 1.40 -22.86
CA GLU A 252 -12.28 1.56 -22.81
C GLU A 252 -11.51 0.49 -23.58
N GLY A 253 -12.19 -0.50 -24.15
CA GLY A 253 -11.53 -1.59 -24.85
C GLY A 253 -10.67 -2.46 -23.94
N ILE A 254 -10.97 -2.54 -22.64
CA ILE A 254 -10.31 -3.46 -21.70
C ILE A 254 -10.35 -4.89 -22.26
N THR A 255 -9.32 -5.67 -21.94
CA THR A 255 -9.21 -7.08 -22.34
C THR A 255 -9.35 -7.98 -21.11
N HIS A 256 -8.60 -7.67 -20.07
CA HIS A 256 -8.54 -8.41 -18.82
C HIS A 256 -8.97 -7.46 -17.69
N SER A 257 -10.22 -7.59 -17.28
CA SER A 257 -10.80 -6.84 -16.17
C SER A 257 -10.45 -7.56 -14.87
N VAL A 258 -9.39 -7.10 -14.19
CA VAL A 258 -8.89 -7.78 -12.98
C VAL A 258 -9.50 -7.14 -11.73
N CYS A 259 -10.15 -7.95 -10.89
CA CYS A 259 -10.76 -7.51 -9.63
C CYS A 259 -10.58 -8.56 -8.53
N THR A 260 -11.18 -8.36 -7.37
CA THR A 260 -11.05 -9.27 -6.22
C THR A 260 -12.20 -10.28 -6.15
N LEU A 261 -12.00 -11.38 -5.41
CA LEU A 261 -12.98 -12.49 -5.29
C LEU A 261 -14.38 -12.05 -4.80
N GLU A 262 -14.50 -10.91 -4.11
CA GLU A 262 -15.79 -10.34 -3.70
C GLU A 262 -16.75 -10.10 -4.87
N PHE A 263 -16.21 -9.99 -6.09
CA PHE A 263 -16.99 -9.73 -7.31
C PHE A 263 -17.17 -10.97 -8.20
N GLU A 264 -16.72 -12.15 -7.77
CA GLU A 264 -16.85 -13.39 -8.55
C GLU A 264 -18.32 -13.74 -8.82
N ASP A 265 -19.19 -13.64 -7.82
CA ASP A 265 -20.62 -13.89 -7.98
C ASP A 265 -21.33 -12.81 -8.82
N GLN A 266 -20.68 -11.66 -9.06
CA GLN A 266 -21.19 -10.62 -9.96
C GLN A 266 -20.80 -10.84 -11.43
N ARG A 267 -19.75 -11.64 -11.71
CA ARG A 267 -19.28 -11.90 -13.08
C ARG A 267 -20.40 -12.35 -14.04
N PRO A 268 -21.35 -13.22 -13.67
CA PRO A 268 -22.43 -13.58 -14.58
C PRO A 268 -23.31 -12.40 -15.01
N PHE A 269 -23.48 -11.37 -14.17
CA PHE A 269 -24.20 -10.16 -14.55
C PHE A 269 -23.32 -9.24 -15.43
N TYR A 270 -22.02 -9.15 -15.14
CA TYR A 270 -21.03 -8.50 -15.98
C TYR A 270 -21.08 -9.05 -17.42
N ASP A 271 -20.98 -10.37 -17.57
CA ASP A 271 -21.04 -11.06 -18.87
C ASP A 271 -22.39 -10.84 -19.57
N TRP A 272 -23.49 -10.91 -18.82
CA TRP A 272 -24.84 -10.68 -19.37
C TRP A 272 -24.98 -9.27 -19.95
N ILE A 273 -24.49 -8.22 -19.25
CA ILE A 273 -24.54 -6.84 -19.74
C ILE A 273 -23.78 -6.72 -21.06
N LEU A 274 -22.55 -7.22 -21.09
CA LEU A 274 -21.68 -7.12 -22.25
C LEU A 274 -22.28 -7.82 -23.47
N GLU A 275 -22.78 -9.03 -23.29
CA GLU A 275 -23.36 -9.81 -24.38
C GLU A 275 -24.64 -9.16 -24.92
N ARG A 276 -25.56 -8.69 -24.07
CA ARG A 276 -26.79 -8.01 -24.54
C ARG A 276 -26.49 -6.72 -25.28
N LEU A 277 -25.55 -5.91 -24.78
CA LEU A 277 -25.18 -4.67 -25.46
C LEU A 277 -24.42 -4.92 -26.77
N ALA A 278 -23.64 -6.00 -26.86
CA ALA A 278 -22.99 -6.41 -28.10
C ALA A 278 -24.00 -6.90 -29.15
N GLU A 279 -25.00 -7.69 -28.76
CA GLU A 279 -26.10 -8.12 -29.63
C GLU A 279 -26.90 -6.93 -30.19
N LEU A 280 -27.10 -5.88 -29.37
CA LEU A 280 -27.74 -4.63 -29.78
C LEU A 280 -26.82 -3.71 -30.60
N GLY A 281 -25.60 -4.14 -30.94
CA GLY A 281 -24.63 -3.36 -31.72
C GLY A 281 -24.05 -2.16 -30.98
N LYS A 282 -24.21 -2.08 -29.65
CA LYS A 282 -23.72 -0.97 -28.82
C LYS A 282 -22.25 -1.13 -28.44
N LEU A 283 -21.77 -2.37 -28.25
CA LEU A 283 -20.38 -2.67 -27.88
C LEU A 283 -19.63 -3.41 -29.00
N ALA A 284 -18.37 -3.02 -29.21
CA ALA A 284 -17.49 -3.72 -30.14
C ALA A 284 -16.98 -5.03 -29.54
N ARG A 285 -16.89 -6.07 -30.38
CA ARG A 285 -16.16 -7.30 -30.04
C ARG A 285 -14.68 -7.16 -30.42
N PRO A 286 -13.77 -7.87 -29.74
CA PRO A 286 -14.00 -8.77 -28.60
C PRO A 286 -14.27 -8.03 -27.28
N LEU A 287 -15.16 -8.59 -26.48
CA LEU A 287 -15.59 -8.05 -25.19
C LEU A 287 -14.54 -8.30 -24.09
N PRO A 288 -14.43 -7.42 -23.07
CA PRO A 288 -13.59 -7.67 -21.91
C PRO A 288 -14.08 -8.89 -21.13
N HIS A 289 -13.19 -9.49 -20.34
CA HIS A 289 -13.54 -10.58 -19.43
C HIS A 289 -13.02 -10.31 -18.03
N GLN A 290 -13.84 -10.60 -17.02
CA GLN A 290 -13.49 -10.42 -15.61
C GLN A 290 -12.68 -11.60 -15.08
N TYR A 291 -11.60 -11.31 -14.35
CA TYR A 291 -10.77 -12.28 -13.67
C TYR A 291 -10.51 -11.86 -12.23
N GLU A 292 -10.78 -12.76 -11.29
CA GLU A 292 -10.75 -12.46 -9.86
C GLU A 292 -9.58 -13.12 -9.15
N PHE A 293 -8.96 -12.38 -8.23
CA PHE A 293 -7.93 -12.89 -7.34
C PHE A 293 -8.25 -12.58 -5.87
N SER A 294 -7.69 -13.37 -4.95
CA SER A 294 -7.87 -13.19 -3.50
C SER A 294 -7.33 -11.84 -3.06
N ARG A 295 -8.05 -11.14 -2.19
CA ARG A 295 -7.55 -9.91 -1.58
C ARG A 295 -6.26 -10.16 -0.81
N LEU A 296 -5.40 -9.14 -0.78
CA LEU A 296 -4.25 -9.13 0.10
C LEU A 296 -4.70 -8.93 1.55
N ASN A 297 -4.51 -9.96 2.37
CA ASN A 297 -4.69 -9.90 3.82
C ASN A 297 -3.32 -10.03 4.49
N VAL A 298 -2.90 -9.01 5.24
CA VAL A 298 -1.63 -9.04 6.00
C VAL A 298 -1.94 -9.22 7.49
N SER A 299 -1.17 -10.05 8.20
CA SER A 299 -1.31 -10.17 9.66
C SER A 299 -1.05 -8.82 10.35
N TYR A 300 -1.71 -8.57 11.49
CA TYR A 300 -1.58 -7.34 12.29
C TYR A 300 -2.02 -6.04 11.57
N VAL A 301 -2.69 -6.14 10.43
CA VAL A 301 -3.12 -4.99 9.62
C VAL A 301 -4.63 -5.04 9.39
N VAL A 302 -5.26 -3.86 9.40
CA VAL A 302 -6.66 -3.67 8.98
C VAL A 302 -6.67 -2.81 7.74
N THR A 303 -7.34 -3.26 6.67
CA THR A 303 -7.52 -2.46 5.44
C THR A 303 -8.95 -1.95 5.25
N SER A 304 -9.88 -2.33 6.13
CA SER A 304 -11.26 -1.84 6.06
C SER A 304 -11.32 -0.33 6.24
N LYS A 305 -11.78 0.37 5.20
CA LYS A 305 -11.95 1.83 5.19
C LYS A 305 -12.71 2.36 6.40
N ARG A 306 -13.81 1.70 6.79
CA ARG A 306 -14.62 2.09 7.96
C ARG A 306 -13.77 2.10 9.24
N LYS A 307 -12.97 1.06 9.44
CA LYS A 307 -12.09 0.91 10.61
C LYS A 307 -10.92 1.90 10.56
N LEU A 308 -10.31 2.10 9.39
CA LEU A 308 -9.23 3.10 9.22
C LEU A 308 -9.72 4.53 9.49
N LEU A 309 -10.89 4.89 8.97
CA LEU A 309 -11.53 6.17 9.25
C LEU A 309 -11.81 6.34 10.76
N GLN A 310 -12.25 5.27 11.43
CA GLN A 310 -12.48 5.28 12.87
C GLN A 310 -11.18 5.55 13.65
N LEU A 311 -10.07 4.90 13.30
CA LEU A 311 -8.76 5.14 13.92
C LEU A 311 -8.36 6.62 13.84
N VAL A 312 -8.57 7.26 12.68
CA VAL A 312 -8.25 8.67 12.45
C VAL A 312 -9.20 9.58 13.23
N ARG A 313 -10.51 9.38 13.11
CA ARG A 313 -11.52 10.26 13.73
C ARG A 313 -11.49 10.23 15.26
N GLU A 314 -11.20 9.08 15.85
CA GLU A 314 -11.11 8.91 17.30
C GLU A 314 -9.71 9.23 17.86
N GLY A 315 -8.74 9.61 17.01
CA GLY A 315 -7.41 10.04 17.44
C GLY A 315 -6.49 8.92 17.91
N HIS A 316 -6.71 7.67 17.49
CA HIS A 316 -5.80 6.54 17.77
C HIS A 316 -4.50 6.63 16.96
N VAL A 317 -4.52 7.40 15.87
CA VAL A 317 -3.39 7.72 14.98
C VAL A 317 -3.39 9.21 14.63
N ASP A 318 -2.24 9.74 14.21
CA ASP A 318 -2.05 11.17 13.94
C ASP A 318 -2.79 11.64 12.66
N GLY A 319 -3.14 10.72 11.77
CA GLY A 319 -3.80 11.00 10.50
C GLY A 319 -3.71 9.84 9.52
N TRP A 320 -4.12 10.07 8.27
CA TRP A 320 -4.05 9.06 7.20
C TRP A 320 -2.62 8.71 6.80
N ASP A 321 -1.65 9.59 7.02
CA ASP A 321 -0.24 9.36 6.75
C ASP A 321 0.57 8.99 8.01
N ASP A 322 -0.08 8.68 9.13
CA ASP A 322 0.63 8.18 10.32
C ASP A 322 1.47 6.94 9.93
N PRO A 323 2.77 6.87 10.29
CA PRO A 323 3.65 5.75 9.94
C PRO A 323 3.17 4.35 10.37
N ARG A 324 2.22 4.25 11.30
CA ARG A 324 1.59 3.00 11.72
C ARG A 324 0.44 2.57 10.82
N MET A 325 -0.11 3.50 10.04
CA MET A 325 -1.23 3.23 9.13
C MET A 325 -0.76 2.42 7.91
N PRO A 326 -1.59 1.49 7.42
CA PRO A 326 -1.26 0.69 6.23
C PRO A 326 -1.55 1.42 4.92
N THR A 327 -1.83 2.73 4.98
CA THR A 327 -1.99 3.59 3.81
C THR A 327 -0.66 3.68 3.05
N ILE A 328 -0.71 3.92 1.74
CA ILE A 328 0.51 4.15 0.95
C ILE A 328 1.28 5.35 1.51
N PHE A 329 0.57 6.39 1.93
CA PHE A 329 1.15 7.59 2.56
C PHE A 329 1.79 7.30 3.92
N GLY A 330 1.15 6.51 4.77
CA GLY A 330 1.71 6.09 6.06
C GLY A 330 2.98 5.26 5.88
N LEU A 331 2.95 4.29 4.97
CA LEU A 331 4.13 3.47 4.64
C LEU A 331 5.27 4.32 4.05
N ARG A 332 4.96 5.25 3.13
CA ARG A 332 5.94 6.19 2.59
C ARG A 332 6.57 7.06 3.68
N ARG A 333 5.77 7.64 4.58
CA ARG A 333 6.26 8.46 5.71
C ARG A 333 7.05 7.64 6.73
N ARG A 334 6.69 6.36 6.91
CA ARG A 334 7.48 5.41 7.71
C ARG A 334 8.85 5.13 7.11
N GLY A 335 9.03 5.35 5.81
CA GLY A 335 10.28 5.12 5.08
C GLY A 335 10.33 3.84 4.25
N TYR A 336 9.17 3.22 4.00
CA TYR A 336 9.10 2.21 2.93
C TYR A 336 9.33 2.89 1.59
N THR A 337 10.07 2.23 0.70
CA THR A 337 10.33 2.70 -0.65
C THR A 337 9.29 2.12 -1.62
N PRO A 338 9.06 2.75 -2.77
CA PRO A 338 8.16 2.15 -3.76
C PRO A 338 8.68 0.82 -4.31
N ALA A 339 10.00 0.64 -4.39
CA ALA A 339 10.62 -0.62 -4.78
C ALA A 339 10.36 -1.74 -3.75
N SER A 340 10.41 -1.45 -2.45
CA SER A 340 10.07 -2.41 -1.40
C SER A 340 8.60 -2.86 -1.45
N ILE A 341 7.67 -1.95 -1.75
CA ILE A 341 6.24 -2.27 -1.86
C ILE A 341 5.97 -3.13 -3.09
N ARG A 342 6.59 -2.82 -4.24
CA ARG A 342 6.52 -3.67 -5.43
C ARG A 342 7.11 -5.05 -5.18
N LEU A 343 8.29 -5.13 -4.56
CA LEU A 343 8.94 -6.39 -4.19
C LEU A 343 8.06 -7.24 -3.25
N PHE A 344 7.39 -6.61 -2.29
CA PHE A 344 6.40 -7.28 -1.45
C PHE A 344 5.21 -7.82 -2.27
N CYS A 345 4.69 -7.04 -3.22
CA CYS A 345 3.64 -7.50 -4.13
C CYS A 345 4.10 -8.66 -5.02
N ASP A 346 5.34 -8.66 -5.50
CA ASP A 346 5.91 -9.72 -6.35
C ASP A 346 6.13 -11.03 -5.58
N ARG A 347 6.45 -10.94 -4.28
CA ARG A 347 6.63 -12.08 -3.39
C ARG A 347 5.31 -12.69 -2.89
N THR A 348 4.19 -11.99 -3.09
CA THR A 348 2.87 -12.50 -2.71
C THR A 348 2.19 -13.12 -3.92
N ALA A 349 1.67 -14.35 -3.79
CA ALA A 349 1.00 -15.01 -4.89
C ALA A 349 -0.25 -14.23 -5.34
N VAL A 350 -0.56 -14.32 -6.63
CA VAL A 350 -1.87 -13.96 -7.19
C VAL A 350 -2.62 -15.28 -7.39
N SER A 351 -3.57 -15.55 -6.49
CA SER A 351 -4.28 -16.83 -6.44
C SER A 351 -5.78 -16.61 -6.25
N LYS A 352 -6.58 -17.67 -6.42
CA LYS A 352 -8.01 -17.68 -6.07
C LYS A 352 -8.29 -18.15 -4.63
N SER A 353 -7.25 -18.43 -3.84
CA SER A 353 -7.40 -18.92 -2.48
C SER A 353 -7.03 -17.83 -1.48
N ASP A 354 -7.93 -17.57 -0.54
CA ASP A 354 -7.65 -16.65 0.55
C ASP A 354 -6.45 -17.12 1.37
N SER A 355 -5.49 -16.24 1.53
CA SER A 355 -4.31 -16.44 2.36
C SER A 355 -4.05 -15.20 3.19
N ARG A 356 -3.43 -15.42 4.36
CA ARG A 356 -2.97 -14.35 5.22
C ARG A 356 -1.45 -14.30 5.18
N ILE A 357 -0.93 -13.22 4.62
CA ILE A 357 0.49 -12.97 4.48
C ILE A 357 1.03 -12.49 5.82
N ASP A 358 2.14 -13.06 6.27
CA ASP A 358 2.76 -12.60 7.50
C ASP A 358 3.40 -11.21 7.35
N TYR A 359 3.21 -10.34 8.34
CA TYR A 359 3.75 -8.98 8.36
C TYR A 359 5.27 -8.95 8.18
N SER A 360 5.99 -9.98 8.64
CA SER A 360 7.44 -10.08 8.47
C SER A 360 7.87 -10.09 7.00
N LEU A 361 7.03 -10.53 6.06
CA LEU A 361 7.35 -10.49 4.63
C LEU A 361 7.40 -9.06 4.09
N LEU A 362 6.50 -8.19 4.58
CA LEU A 362 6.50 -6.76 4.25
C LEU A 362 7.77 -6.09 4.78
N GLU A 363 8.11 -6.37 6.04
CA GLU A 363 9.34 -5.87 6.65
C GLU A 363 10.60 -6.42 5.96
N GLN A 364 10.60 -7.68 5.54
CA GLN A 364 11.71 -8.28 4.82
C GLN A 364 11.90 -7.61 3.45
N ALA A 365 10.83 -7.28 2.74
CA ALA A 365 10.92 -6.60 1.45
C ALA A 365 11.59 -5.22 1.58
N VAL A 366 11.29 -4.45 2.62
CA VAL A 366 11.96 -3.15 2.85
C VAL A 366 13.40 -3.32 3.36
N ARG A 367 13.70 -4.36 4.15
CA ARG A 367 15.10 -4.69 4.51
C ARG A 367 15.93 -5.01 3.26
N ASP A 368 15.41 -5.86 2.37
CA ASP A 368 16.13 -6.28 1.16
C ASP A 368 16.32 -5.14 0.17
N ASP A 369 15.38 -4.19 0.12
CA ASP A 369 15.49 -3.00 -0.71
C ASP A 369 16.50 -1.99 -0.15
N LEU A 370 16.46 -1.73 1.16
CA LEU A 370 17.32 -0.73 1.79
C LEU A 370 18.75 -1.22 2.06
N ASP A 371 18.98 -2.51 2.28
CA ASP A 371 20.31 -3.06 2.58
C ASP A 371 21.40 -2.63 1.58
N PRO A 372 21.20 -2.80 0.25
CA PRO A 372 22.23 -2.43 -0.73
C PRO A 372 22.40 -0.92 -0.93
N ILE A 373 21.39 -0.09 -0.63
CA ILE A 373 21.40 1.34 -1.00
C ILE A 373 21.56 2.30 0.19
N ALA A 374 21.15 1.90 1.40
CA ALA A 374 21.14 2.80 2.54
C ALA A 374 22.56 3.01 3.10
N PRO A 375 23.05 4.27 3.19
CA PRO A 375 24.32 4.55 3.84
C PRO A 375 24.29 4.12 5.31
N ARG A 376 25.44 3.68 5.81
CA ARG A 376 25.66 3.32 7.21
C ARG A 376 26.02 4.55 8.01
N SER A 377 25.46 4.66 9.20
CA SER A 377 25.82 5.65 10.21
C SER A 377 25.64 5.02 11.59
N VAL A 378 25.96 5.76 12.65
CA VAL A 378 25.73 5.34 14.03
C VAL A 378 24.75 6.30 14.71
N ALA A 379 23.84 5.72 15.48
CA ALA A 379 23.01 6.45 16.43
C ALA A 379 23.05 5.73 17.78
N VAL A 380 22.71 6.46 18.83
CA VAL A 380 22.50 5.94 20.18
C VAL A 380 21.09 6.34 20.63
N LEU A 381 20.19 5.37 20.78
CA LEU A 381 18.77 5.56 21.05
C LEU A 381 18.46 5.65 22.55
N ASP A 382 19.12 4.84 23.37
CA ASP A 382 19.03 4.89 24.84
C ASP A 382 20.43 5.20 25.40
N PRO A 383 20.79 6.49 25.51
CA PRO A 383 22.16 6.87 25.81
C PRO A 383 22.60 6.55 27.23
N LEU A 384 23.77 5.93 27.32
CA LEU A 384 24.56 5.77 28.54
C LEU A 384 25.94 6.38 28.32
N LYS A 385 26.41 7.21 29.26
CA LYS A 385 27.71 7.87 29.16
C LYS A 385 28.82 6.84 29.34
N LEU A 386 29.82 6.85 28.45
CA LEU A 386 31.05 6.09 28.58
C LEU A 386 32.23 7.06 28.65
N VAL A 387 33.03 6.98 29.72
CA VAL A 387 34.23 7.80 29.91
C VAL A 387 35.47 6.93 29.80
N ILE A 388 36.32 7.25 28.82
CA ILE A 388 37.61 6.58 28.64
C ILE A 388 38.64 7.27 29.55
N THR A 389 38.85 6.73 30.75
CA THR A 389 39.56 7.41 31.85
C THR A 389 41.03 7.69 31.57
N ASN A 390 41.69 6.87 30.75
CA ASN A 390 43.08 7.04 30.32
C ASN A 390 43.23 7.76 28.96
N TYR A 391 42.13 8.23 28.33
CA TYR A 391 42.20 9.04 27.10
C TYR A 391 42.40 10.52 27.45
N PRO A 392 43.36 11.24 26.82
CA PRO A 392 43.67 12.62 27.17
C PRO A 392 42.48 13.57 27.03
N GLU A 393 42.33 14.48 28.00
CA GLU A 393 41.30 15.52 27.96
C GLU A 393 41.54 16.51 26.81
N GLY A 394 40.46 16.94 26.15
CA GLY A 394 40.51 17.88 25.03
C GLY A 394 41.05 17.29 23.71
N GLN A 395 41.59 16.06 23.71
CA GLN A 395 42.05 15.41 22.49
C GLN A 395 40.87 14.81 21.71
N THR A 396 40.96 14.85 20.38
CA THR A 396 40.05 14.16 19.46
C THR A 396 40.85 13.46 18.37
N GLU A 397 40.35 12.34 17.87
CA GLU A 397 40.95 11.60 16.77
C GLU A 397 39.89 11.23 15.74
N ILE A 398 40.20 11.35 14.46
CA ILE A 398 39.27 10.93 13.40
C ILE A 398 39.33 9.41 13.24
N CYS A 399 38.16 8.79 13.36
CA CYS A 399 37.86 7.43 12.95
C CYS A 399 37.21 7.44 11.56
N THR A 400 37.38 6.35 10.81
CA THR A 400 36.81 6.19 9.48
C THR A 400 36.09 4.86 9.34
N ALA A 401 35.03 4.85 8.55
CA ALA A 401 34.28 3.65 8.20
C ALA A 401 33.75 3.73 6.77
N PRO A 402 33.56 2.61 6.05
CA PRO A 402 32.88 2.62 4.76
C PRO A 402 31.48 3.22 4.89
N ARG A 403 31.10 4.10 3.97
CA ARG A 403 29.75 4.71 3.96
C ARG A 403 28.69 3.69 3.57
N ASN A 404 28.97 2.81 2.63
CA ASN A 404 28.10 1.69 2.26
C ASN A 404 28.95 0.45 1.99
N PRO A 405 28.77 -0.68 2.70
CA PRO A 405 29.54 -1.89 2.46
C PRO A 405 29.24 -2.56 1.12
N HIS A 406 28.12 -2.22 0.47
CA HIS A 406 27.74 -2.73 -0.85
C HIS A 406 28.21 -1.85 -2.02
N ASP A 407 28.76 -0.67 -1.74
CA ASP A 407 29.21 0.29 -2.75
C ASP A 407 30.58 0.86 -2.36
N SER A 408 31.64 0.37 -3.00
CA SER A 408 33.01 0.83 -2.77
C SER A 408 33.24 2.28 -3.22
N GLU A 409 32.43 2.78 -4.16
CA GLU A 409 32.54 4.15 -4.68
C GLU A 409 31.85 5.17 -3.77
N ALA A 410 31.00 4.73 -2.82
CA ALA A 410 30.36 5.59 -1.82
C ALA A 410 31.37 6.24 -0.84
N GLY A 411 32.63 5.81 -0.88
CA GLY A 411 33.71 6.33 -0.05
C GLY A 411 33.56 6.01 1.43
N VAL A 412 34.17 6.84 2.27
CA VAL A 412 34.18 6.67 3.72
C VAL A 412 33.42 7.80 4.41
N ARG A 413 32.96 7.52 5.64
CA ARG A 413 32.50 8.52 6.60
C ARG A 413 33.57 8.71 7.66
N GLU A 414 33.71 9.95 8.12
CA GLU A 414 34.68 10.36 9.14
C GLU A 414 33.93 10.86 10.37
N PHE A 415 34.36 10.45 11.55
CA PHE A 415 33.72 10.82 12.80
C PHE A 415 34.75 10.85 13.94
N PRO A 416 34.64 11.80 14.89
CA PRO A 416 35.61 11.98 15.94
C PRO A 416 35.41 10.98 17.09
N LEU A 417 36.51 10.42 17.58
CA LEU A 417 36.64 9.79 18.89
C LEU A 417 37.10 10.83 19.91
N SER A 418 36.46 10.82 21.08
CA SER A 418 36.81 11.68 22.22
C SER A 418 36.83 10.88 23.52
N ARG A 419 37.30 11.50 24.61
CA ARG A 419 37.29 10.92 25.96
C ARG A 419 35.89 10.48 26.40
N GLU A 420 34.88 11.30 26.15
CA GLU A 420 33.49 11.05 26.54
C GLU A 420 32.67 10.63 25.33
N LEU A 421 31.97 9.51 25.47
CA LEU A 421 31.16 8.90 24.41
C LEU A 421 29.74 8.62 24.94
N TRP A 422 28.79 8.54 24.01
CA TRP A 422 27.51 7.89 24.23
C TRP A 422 27.55 6.48 23.65
N ILE A 423 27.02 5.51 24.40
CA ILE A 423 26.78 4.13 23.97
C ILE A 423 25.32 3.76 24.25
N GLU A 424 24.82 2.69 23.64
CA GLU A 424 23.52 2.15 24.02
C GLU A 424 23.55 1.63 25.46
N ARG A 425 22.52 1.90 26.24
CA ARG A 425 22.38 1.40 27.62
C ARG A 425 22.47 -0.12 27.70
N ASP A 426 21.90 -0.80 26.71
CA ASP A 426 21.94 -2.27 26.59
C ASP A 426 23.32 -2.85 26.18
N ASP A 427 24.31 -1.99 25.95
CA ASP A 427 25.70 -2.37 25.79
C ASP A 427 26.47 -2.44 27.12
N PHE A 428 25.84 -2.10 28.25
CA PHE A 428 26.39 -2.29 29.58
C PHE A 428 25.49 -3.14 30.50
N ARG A 429 26.12 -4.03 31.30
CA ARG A 429 25.47 -4.73 32.42
C ARG A 429 26.43 -4.75 33.62
N GLU A 430 25.91 -4.44 34.80
CA GLU A 430 26.64 -4.61 36.07
C GLU A 430 26.95 -6.08 36.32
N GLU A 431 25.92 -6.93 36.20
CA GLU A 431 26.05 -8.38 36.25
C GLU A 431 25.69 -8.98 34.88
N ALA A 432 26.72 -9.47 34.18
CA ALA A 432 26.56 -10.02 32.85
C ALA A 432 26.03 -11.46 32.87
N PRO A 433 24.91 -11.77 32.19
CA PRO A 433 24.47 -13.15 32.04
C PRO A 433 25.42 -13.96 31.15
N LYS A 434 25.35 -15.29 31.24
CA LYS A 434 26.10 -16.17 30.32
C LYS A 434 25.78 -15.80 28.86
N LYS A 435 26.81 -15.72 28.01
CA LYS A 435 26.74 -15.29 26.59
C LYS A 435 26.51 -13.79 26.36
N TYR A 436 26.66 -12.95 27.37
CA TYR A 436 26.78 -11.51 27.19
C TYR A 436 28.24 -11.13 26.91
N PHE A 437 28.49 -10.46 25.78
CA PHE A 437 29.85 -10.14 25.32
C PHE A 437 30.15 -8.64 25.24
N ARG A 438 29.22 -7.78 25.68
CA ARG A 438 29.40 -6.31 25.69
C ARG A 438 30.00 -5.85 27.04
N LEU A 439 29.85 -4.60 27.44
CA LEU A 439 30.55 -4.05 28.61
C LEU A 439 29.95 -4.58 29.92
N PHE A 440 30.82 -5.05 30.79
CA PHE A 440 30.60 -5.33 32.21
C PHE A 440 31.96 -5.22 32.90
N PRO A 441 32.03 -4.93 34.21
CA PRO A 441 33.30 -4.72 34.90
C PRO A 441 34.33 -5.83 34.61
N GLY A 442 35.51 -5.44 34.12
CA GLY A 442 36.61 -6.31 33.75
C GLY A 442 36.61 -6.82 32.29
N ASN A 443 35.50 -6.73 31.55
CA ASN A 443 35.44 -7.22 30.18
C ASN A 443 36.10 -6.27 29.15
N LEU A 444 36.59 -6.86 28.06
CA LEU A 444 37.12 -6.15 26.90
C LEU A 444 36.10 -6.17 25.75
N VAL A 445 35.87 -5.00 25.15
CA VAL A 445 34.95 -4.79 24.03
C VAL A 445 35.61 -3.88 23.01
N ARG A 446 35.33 -4.08 21.72
CA ARG A 446 35.76 -3.14 20.68
C ARG A 446 34.71 -2.07 20.47
N LEU A 447 35.13 -0.82 20.61
CA LEU A 447 34.43 0.33 20.05
C LEU A 447 34.55 0.22 18.53
N LYS A 448 33.44 0.04 17.82
CA LYS A 448 33.47 -0.21 16.36
C LYS A 448 34.19 0.94 15.66
N TYR A 449 35.16 0.60 14.80
CA TYR A 449 36.06 1.55 14.11
C TYR A 449 36.94 2.44 15.02
N GLY A 450 36.95 2.19 16.34
CA GLY A 450 37.79 2.85 17.33
C GLY A 450 38.83 1.90 17.91
N TYR A 451 38.90 1.85 19.24
CA TYR A 451 39.84 1.03 20.01
C TYR A 451 39.15 -0.13 20.73
N VAL A 452 39.93 -1.08 21.23
CA VAL A 452 39.49 -1.99 22.29
C VAL A 452 39.54 -1.24 23.62
N VAL A 453 38.47 -1.36 24.41
CA VAL A 453 38.35 -0.78 25.74
C VAL A 453 38.06 -1.85 26.78
N ARG A 454 38.59 -1.65 27.99
CA ARG A 454 38.33 -2.46 29.18
C ARG A 454 37.40 -1.72 30.11
N CYS A 455 36.25 -2.28 30.43
CA CYS A 455 35.35 -1.70 31.42
C CYS A 455 36.02 -1.77 32.81
N THR A 456 36.27 -0.62 33.44
CA THR A 456 36.90 -0.55 34.77
C THR A 456 35.88 -0.37 35.88
N GLY A 457 34.73 0.24 35.58
CA GLY A 457 33.69 0.50 36.57
C GLY A 457 32.49 1.23 35.99
N PHE A 458 31.63 1.71 36.87
CA PHE A 458 30.46 2.51 36.55
C PHE A 458 30.04 3.34 37.77
N THR A 459 29.19 4.34 37.55
CA THR A 459 28.60 5.16 38.61
C THR A 459 27.08 5.10 38.53
N LYS A 460 26.43 5.05 39.69
CA LYS A 460 24.98 5.08 39.85
C LYS A 460 24.51 6.41 40.41
N ASN A 461 23.30 6.83 40.04
CA ASN A 461 22.61 7.94 40.68
C ASN A 461 21.98 7.50 42.03
N GLU A 462 21.32 8.44 42.71
CA GLU A 462 20.62 8.17 43.98
C GLU A 462 19.47 7.15 43.85
N ALA A 463 18.88 7.02 42.66
CA ALA A 463 17.83 6.04 42.36
C ALA A 463 18.39 4.63 42.08
N GLY A 464 19.71 4.47 42.00
CA GLY A 464 20.38 3.21 41.69
C GLY A 464 20.58 2.93 40.20
N ASP A 465 20.20 3.86 39.32
CA ASP A 465 20.39 3.73 37.88
C ASP A 465 21.83 4.01 37.48
N VAL A 466 22.36 3.21 36.56
CA VAL A 466 23.69 3.44 35.98
C VAL A 466 23.63 4.66 35.05
N VAL A 467 24.44 5.67 35.36
CA VAL A 467 24.51 6.94 34.61
C VAL A 467 25.81 7.11 33.84
N GLU A 468 26.87 6.43 34.27
CA GLU A 468 28.19 6.48 33.63
C GLU A 468 28.88 5.12 33.72
N VAL A 469 29.52 4.71 32.62
CA VAL A 469 30.45 3.57 32.54
C VAL A 469 31.85 4.14 32.37
N GLN A 470 32.82 3.55 33.07
CA GLN A 470 34.24 3.94 32.99
C GLN A 470 35.02 2.83 32.31
N ALA A 471 35.92 3.20 31.41
CA ALA A 471 36.76 2.25 30.70
C ALA A 471 38.16 2.80 30.43
N GLU A 472 39.10 1.90 30.16
CA GLU A 472 40.43 2.25 29.67
C GLU A 472 40.62 1.72 28.25
N TYR A 473 41.10 2.55 27.32
CA TYR A 473 41.43 2.11 25.97
C TYR A 473 42.84 1.51 25.89
N LEU A 474 43.03 0.63 24.90
CA LEU A 474 44.30 0.01 24.56
C LEU A 474 44.91 0.72 23.33
N PRO A 475 45.96 1.56 23.46
CA PRO A 475 46.46 2.41 22.39
C PRO A 475 46.90 1.67 21.12
N GLU A 476 47.39 0.44 21.25
CA GLU A 476 47.88 -0.40 20.16
C GLU A 476 46.76 -0.99 19.27
N THR A 477 45.48 -0.79 19.64
CA THR A 477 44.34 -1.48 19.03
C THR A 477 43.50 -0.62 18.08
N ARG A 478 44.01 0.55 17.68
CA ARG A 478 43.31 1.50 16.80
C ARG A 478 42.86 0.79 15.51
N SER A 479 41.58 0.89 15.20
CA SER A 479 41.05 0.30 13.96
C SER A 479 41.71 0.94 12.74
N GLY A 480 42.04 0.13 11.74
CA GLY A 480 42.69 0.58 10.50
C GLY A 480 44.21 0.73 10.57
N THR A 481 44.86 0.46 11.71
CA THR A 481 46.33 0.47 11.82
C THR A 481 46.93 -0.93 11.93
N PRO A 482 48.22 -1.13 11.60
CA PRO A 482 48.93 -2.36 11.93
C PRO A 482 48.83 -2.65 13.43
N GLY A 483 48.46 -3.89 13.80
CA GLY A 483 48.28 -4.27 15.20
C GLY A 483 46.88 -4.05 15.77
N ALA A 484 45.94 -3.47 15.00
CA ALA A 484 44.56 -3.27 15.42
C ALA A 484 43.94 -4.54 16.03
N ASP A 485 44.18 -5.70 15.41
CA ASP A 485 43.62 -7.00 15.80
C ASP A 485 44.51 -7.80 16.77
N SER A 486 45.51 -7.16 17.39
CA SER A 486 46.40 -7.79 18.38
C SER A 486 45.63 -8.33 19.60
N VAL A 487 44.52 -7.67 19.95
CA VAL A 487 43.64 -8.06 21.05
C VAL A 487 42.30 -8.55 20.49
N LYS A 488 42.04 -9.85 20.63
CA LYS A 488 40.77 -10.47 20.23
C LYS A 488 39.71 -10.28 21.31
N VAL A 489 38.58 -9.71 20.92
CA VAL A 489 37.39 -9.54 21.77
C VAL A 489 36.17 -10.21 21.15
N LYS A 490 35.18 -10.54 21.97
CA LYS A 490 33.95 -11.23 21.52
C LYS A 490 32.81 -10.26 21.19
N GLY A 491 32.85 -9.03 21.70
CA GLY A 491 31.80 -8.03 21.50
C GLY A 491 32.32 -6.78 20.82
N ASN A 492 31.49 -6.24 19.92
CA ASN A 492 31.66 -4.94 19.29
C ASN A 492 30.44 -4.09 19.60
N ILE A 493 30.66 -2.86 20.03
CA ILE A 493 29.59 -1.90 20.32
C ILE A 493 29.74 -0.65 19.47
N THR A 494 28.60 -0.03 19.19
CA THR A 494 28.50 1.27 18.52
C THR A 494 28.56 2.39 19.55
N TRP A 495 29.03 3.56 19.12
CA TRP A 495 29.27 4.70 19.99
C TRP A 495 29.24 5.99 19.17
N VAL A 496 28.96 7.12 19.81
CA VAL A 496 29.12 8.46 19.23
C VAL A 496 29.86 9.35 20.22
N SER A 497 30.67 10.30 19.73
CA SER A 497 31.37 11.25 20.60
C SER A 497 30.38 12.18 21.28
N ALA A 498 30.43 12.28 22.61
CA ALA A 498 29.47 13.10 23.36
C ALA A 498 29.60 14.60 23.03
N ALA A 499 30.81 15.06 22.70
CA ALA A 499 31.07 16.46 22.36
C ALA A 499 30.61 16.85 20.93
N HIS A 500 30.45 15.88 20.03
CA HIS A 500 30.17 16.13 18.61
C HIS A 500 28.85 15.52 18.13
N ALA A 501 28.18 14.74 18.97
CA ALA A 501 26.94 14.09 18.62
C ALA A 501 25.84 15.12 18.30
N VAL A 502 25.05 14.80 17.29
CA VAL A 502 23.90 15.65 16.90
C VAL A 502 22.66 15.14 17.64
N PRO A 503 21.98 15.98 18.44
CA PRO A 503 20.75 15.58 19.10
C PRO A 503 19.64 15.34 18.07
N ALA A 504 18.84 14.31 18.27
CA ALA A 504 17.71 13.98 17.41
C ALA A 504 16.52 13.46 18.23
N GLN A 505 15.32 13.70 17.71
CA GLN A 505 14.13 13.00 18.17
C GLN A 505 13.89 11.81 17.24
N ILE A 506 13.62 10.62 17.81
CA ILE A 506 13.38 9.42 17.02
C ILE A 506 12.07 8.76 17.42
N HIS A 507 11.21 8.51 16.44
CA HIS A 507 10.00 7.72 16.58
C HIS A 507 10.30 6.25 16.26
N LEU A 508 10.17 5.42 17.28
CA LEU A 508 10.29 3.98 17.22
C LEU A 508 8.90 3.39 17.00
N TYR A 509 8.59 3.08 15.75
CA TYR A 509 7.33 2.43 15.40
C TYR A 509 7.41 0.92 15.57
N ASP A 510 6.26 0.34 15.91
CA ASP A 510 5.98 -1.09 15.91
C ASP A 510 4.64 -1.35 15.21
N ARG A 511 4.19 -2.61 15.15
CA ARG A 511 2.90 -3.00 14.60
C ARG A 511 1.78 -2.27 15.36
N LEU A 512 0.82 -1.70 14.63
CA LEU A 512 -0.30 -0.95 15.22
C LEU A 512 -1.20 -1.84 16.09
N PHE A 513 -1.38 -3.09 15.68
CA PHE A 513 -2.16 -4.09 16.40
C PHE A 513 -1.24 -5.16 16.99
N ALA A 514 -1.59 -5.64 18.19
CA ALA A 514 -0.91 -6.76 18.86
C ALA A 514 -1.50 -8.13 18.48
N ASP A 515 -2.71 -8.15 17.89
CA ASP A 515 -3.38 -9.36 17.42
C ASP A 515 -3.06 -9.60 15.92
N PRO A 516 -2.68 -10.82 15.49
CA PRO A 516 -2.41 -11.11 14.08
C PRO A 516 -3.63 -11.03 13.16
N ARG A 517 -4.84 -11.05 13.72
CA ARG A 517 -6.13 -10.98 13.02
C ARG A 517 -7.03 -9.95 13.69
N PRO A 518 -6.66 -8.66 13.76
CA PRO A 518 -7.38 -7.65 14.54
C PRO A 518 -8.83 -7.45 14.07
N ASP A 519 -9.15 -7.85 12.85
CA ASP A 519 -10.46 -7.74 12.23
C ASP A 519 -11.28 -9.04 12.18
N GLY A 520 -10.81 -10.14 12.77
CA GLY A 520 -11.48 -11.45 12.71
C GLY A 520 -12.48 -11.70 13.84
N GLY A 521 -13.66 -12.22 13.50
CA GLY A 521 -14.73 -12.56 14.46
C GLY A 521 -15.47 -11.33 14.99
N ASP A 522 -16.19 -11.49 16.11
CA ASP A 522 -17.01 -10.43 16.73
C ASP A 522 -16.24 -9.52 17.69
N LYS A 523 -14.90 -9.58 17.67
CA LYS A 523 -14.07 -8.78 18.58
C LYS A 523 -14.01 -7.31 18.16
N ASP A 524 -13.95 -6.43 19.16
CA ASP A 524 -13.61 -5.04 18.93
C ASP A 524 -12.13 -4.93 18.55
N PHE A 525 -11.88 -4.45 17.33
CA PHE A 525 -10.53 -4.31 16.80
C PHE A 525 -9.71 -3.24 17.54
N LEU A 526 -10.37 -2.25 18.17
CA LEU A 526 -9.68 -1.23 18.96
C LEU A 526 -9.05 -1.83 20.22
N ALA A 527 -9.67 -2.85 20.81
CA ALA A 527 -9.10 -3.58 21.94
C ALA A 527 -7.83 -4.38 21.56
N CYS A 528 -7.56 -4.56 20.26
CA CYS A 528 -6.36 -5.23 19.76
C CYS A 528 -5.19 -4.26 19.51
N LEU A 529 -5.33 -2.96 19.78
CA LEU A 529 -4.27 -1.98 19.57
C LEU A 529 -3.04 -2.30 20.43
N ASN A 530 -1.86 -2.12 19.84
CA ASN A 530 -0.59 -2.24 20.54
C ASN A 530 -0.27 -0.91 21.25
N PRO A 531 -0.24 -0.87 22.60
CA PRO A 531 0.08 0.35 23.34
C PRO A 531 1.52 0.82 23.10
N ASN A 532 2.41 -0.08 22.65
CA ASN A 532 3.80 0.20 22.31
C ASN A 532 4.03 0.42 20.81
N SER A 533 2.96 0.69 20.03
CA SER A 533 3.06 0.89 18.58
C SER A 533 3.86 2.12 18.14
N LYS A 534 4.06 3.09 19.04
CA LYS A 534 4.89 4.28 18.85
C LYS A 534 5.56 4.64 20.18
N GLN A 535 6.88 4.78 20.16
CA GLN A 535 7.66 5.37 21.26
C GLN A 535 8.50 6.51 20.69
N THR A 536 8.69 7.58 21.46
CA THR A 536 9.53 8.71 21.06
C THR A 536 10.68 8.82 22.02
N VAL A 537 11.91 8.83 21.50
CA VAL A 537 13.14 8.92 22.29
C VAL A 537 13.99 10.10 21.86
N THR A 538 14.76 10.64 22.80
CA THR A 538 15.85 11.58 22.50
C THR A 538 17.11 10.77 22.29
N ALA A 539 17.70 10.89 21.10
CA ALA A 539 18.83 10.10 20.65
C ALA A 539 19.99 11.00 20.22
N TRP A 540 21.14 10.36 19.98
CA TRP A 540 22.35 11.02 19.52
C TRP A 540 22.84 10.40 18.22
N LEU A 541 23.00 11.22 17.19
CA LEU A 541 23.48 10.80 15.88
C LEU A 541 24.98 11.07 15.75
N GLU A 542 25.65 10.23 14.97
CA GLU A 542 27.01 10.50 14.52
C GLU A 542 27.07 11.82 13.74
N PRO A 543 28.05 12.69 14.02
CA PRO A 543 28.23 13.93 13.25
C PRO A 543 28.40 13.64 11.76
N GLY A 544 27.82 14.52 10.92
CA GLY A 544 27.77 14.32 9.47
C GLY A 544 26.55 13.53 8.98
N THR A 545 25.69 13.05 9.88
CA THR A 545 24.36 12.52 9.51
C THR A 545 23.43 13.68 9.15
N VAL A 546 23.20 13.91 7.85
CA VAL A 546 22.38 15.03 7.36
C VAL A 546 20.90 14.62 7.26
N ALA A 547 20.09 15.03 8.23
CA ALA A 547 18.67 14.67 8.35
C ALA A 547 17.71 15.43 7.41
N SER A 548 18.03 15.52 6.11
CA SER A 548 17.10 16.09 5.13
C SER A 548 15.84 15.21 4.98
N PRO A 549 14.63 15.78 4.84
CA PRO A 549 13.39 14.99 4.72
C PRO A 549 13.49 13.84 3.72
N GLY A 550 13.16 12.62 4.17
CA GLY A 550 13.19 11.41 3.36
C GLY A 550 14.57 10.80 3.13
N ALA A 551 15.66 11.39 3.64
CA ALA A 551 16.96 10.75 3.65
C ALA A 551 16.95 9.53 4.57
N THR A 552 17.64 8.47 4.16
CA THR A 552 17.60 7.15 4.81
C THR A 552 18.98 6.68 5.23
N TRP A 553 19.04 5.95 6.34
CA TRP A 553 20.26 5.29 6.83
C TRP A 553 19.95 3.91 7.37
N GLN A 554 20.96 3.05 7.35
CA GLN A 554 21.03 1.98 8.33
C GLN A 554 21.87 2.47 9.51
N PHE A 555 21.26 2.61 10.68
CA PHE A 555 22.03 2.77 11.91
C PHE A 555 22.53 1.41 12.36
N GLU A 556 23.85 1.27 12.40
CA GLU A 556 24.50 -0.01 12.61
C GLU A 556 24.02 -0.67 13.92
N ARG A 557 23.68 -1.97 13.85
CA ARG A 557 23.10 -2.79 14.94
C ARG A 557 21.66 -2.48 15.34
N LEU A 558 21.08 -1.38 14.87
CA LEU A 558 19.74 -0.93 15.27
C LEU A 558 18.68 -1.27 14.22
N GLY A 559 18.82 -0.72 13.01
CA GLY A 559 17.79 -0.84 11.97
C GLY A 559 17.94 0.20 10.88
N TYR A 560 16.90 0.30 10.06
CA TYR A 560 16.77 1.32 9.04
C TYR A 560 15.90 2.47 9.55
N PHE A 561 16.32 3.68 9.26
CA PHE A 561 15.69 4.91 9.69
C PHE A 561 15.58 5.87 8.51
N THR A 562 14.54 6.69 8.53
CA THR A 562 14.35 7.80 7.59
C THR A 562 14.16 9.09 8.35
N ALA A 563 14.64 10.22 7.82
CA ALA A 563 14.17 11.52 8.27
C ALA A 563 12.68 11.66 7.96
N ASP A 564 11.89 12.08 8.94
CA ASP A 564 10.45 12.29 8.76
C ASP A 564 10.19 13.34 7.67
N LEU A 565 9.25 13.04 6.77
CA LEU A 565 8.98 13.87 5.60
C LEU A 565 8.37 15.24 5.95
N LYS A 566 7.75 15.38 7.12
CA LYS A 566 7.02 16.58 7.54
C LYS A 566 7.70 17.32 8.68
N GLU A 567 8.32 16.59 9.61
CA GLU A 567 8.79 17.14 10.89
C GLU A 567 10.29 17.36 10.95
N SER A 568 11.07 16.68 10.09
CA SER A 568 12.53 16.73 10.15
C SER A 568 13.11 17.94 9.42
N THR A 569 14.07 18.61 10.03
CA THR A 569 14.95 19.56 9.34
C THR A 569 16.41 19.25 9.64
N VAL A 570 17.33 19.89 8.91
CA VAL A 570 18.78 19.72 9.15
C VAL A 570 19.17 20.16 10.56
N GLU A 571 18.53 21.21 11.08
CA GLU A 571 18.78 21.79 12.42
C GLU A 571 18.05 21.03 13.52
N LYS A 572 16.91 20.42 13.20
CA LYS A 572 16.09 19.66 14.15
C LYS A 572 15.75 18.29 13.55
N PRO A 573 16.69 17.32 13.63
CA PRO A 573 16.45 15.98 13.13
C PRO A 573 15.29 15.29 13.87
N VAL A 574 14.27 14.90 13.11
CA VAL A 574 13.20 14.00 13.53
C VAL A 574 13.23 12.77 12.63
N LEU A 575 13.49 11.59 13.21
CA LEU A 575 13.65 10.36 12.44
C LEU A 575 12.57 9.33 12.78
N ASN A 576 12.18 8.55 11.78
CA ASN A 576 11.28 7.41 11.91
C ASN A 576 12.07 6.13 11.76
N ARG A 577 11.90 5.17 12.68
CA ARG A 577 12.36 3.79 12.44
C ARG A 577 11.49 3.16 11.37
N VAL A 578 12.10 2.83 10.23
CA VAL A 578 11.43 2.10 9.15
C VAL A 578 11.17 0.68 9.61
N VAL A 579 12.25 -0.02 9.97
CA VAL A 579 12.27 -1.43 10.36
C VAL A 579 13.55 -1.77 11.13
N THR A 580 13.50 -2.75 12.04
CA THR A 580 14.69 -3.32 12.69
C THR A 580 15.53 -4.16 11.74
N LEU A 581 16.78 -4.48 12.08
CA LEU A 581 17.64 -5.31 11.21
C LEU A 581 17.16 -6.75 11.04
N ARG A 582 16.40 -7.28 12.01
CA ARG A 582 15.85 -8.63 12.04
C ARG A 582 14.48 -8.60 12.70
N ASP A 583 13.63 -9.56 12.38
CA ASP A 583 12.37 -9.73 13.09
C ASP A 583 12.64 -10.17 14.53
N SER A 584 12.06 -9.45 15.49
CA SER A 584 12.14 -9.72 16.93
C SER A 584 10.75 -9.80 17.58
N TRP A 585 9.69 -9.80 16.78
CA TRP A 585 8.32 -9.82 17.29
C TRP A 585 8.03 -11.10 18.07
N GLY A 586 7.50 -10.97 19.29
CA GLY A 586 7.20 -12.09 20.18
C GLY A 586 8.42 -12.72 20.88
N GLN A 587 9.61 -12.12 20.78
CA GLN A 587 10.83 -12.56 21.48
C GLN A 587 11.17 -11.72 22.74
N GLY A 588 10.21 -10.92 23.21
CA GLY A 588 10.34 -10.04 24.39
C GLY A 588 9.96 -10.72 25.69
#